data_AF-X1P899-F1
#
_entry.id   AF-X1P899-F1
#
_cell.length_a   1.000
_cell.length_b   1.000
_cell.length_c   1.000
_cell.angle_alpha   90.00
_cell.angle_beta   90.00
_cell.angle_gamma   90.00
#
_symmetry.space_group_name_H-M   'P 1'
#
loop_
_entity.id
_entity.type
_entity.pdbx_description
1 polymer ?
#
loop_
_entity_poly.entity_id
_entity_poly.type
_entity_poly.pdbx_seq_one_letter_code
_entity_poly.pdbx_strand_id
1 'polypeptide(L)'
;MDYSLDFTFKDADITHFQHYFAETKPFNLKKGLFDLSLHLANDPDTTKGEIIWYGQASARDVDLFPDFLNGMELNQAEGSVTFDSKETIIEKCTGLYKNSPFILKGILTYIDDFNYDIRVNSDDFNLSDLEDGLKEHMSLSQELQAKGKSNLSFEVSGSEEIFQVQGELLTE
;
A
#
# COMPACT_ATOMS: atom_id res chain seq x y z
N MET A 1 14.40 -27.81 -18.94
CA MET A 1 13.89 -28.66 -17.84
C MET A 1 12.92 -27.76 -17.12
N ASP A 2 11.65 -28.12 -17.10
CA ASP A 2 10.62 -27.30 -16.46
C ASP A 2 10.61 -27.68 -14.99
N TYR A 3 11.24 -26.84 -14.18
CA TYR A 3 11.20 -26.95 -12.73
C TYR A 3 10.33 -25.82 -12.20
N SER A 4 9.49 -26.17 -11.22
CA SER A 4 8.70 -25.21 -10.46
C SER A 4 8.86 -25.49 -8.97
N LEU A 5 8.65 -24.45 -8.18
CA LEU A 5 8.71 -24.50 -6.73
C LEU A 5 7.59 -23.66 -6.16
N ASP A 6 6.79 -24.29 -5.30
CA ASP A 6 5.69 -23.64 -4.60
C ASP A 6 6.06 -23.44 -3.14
N PHE A 7 5.90 -22.22 -2.65
CA PHE A 7 6.04 -21.87 -1.25
C PHE A 7 4.69 -21.46 -0.68
N THR A 8 4.40 -21.91 0.53
CA THR A 8 3.23 -21.47 1.27
C THR A 8 3.61 -21.17 2.71
N PHE A 9 3.24 -19.97 3.15
CA PHE A 9 3.32 -19.56 4.54
C PHE A 9 1.91 -19.30 5.05
N LYS A 10 1.68 -19.68 6.30
CA LYS A 10 0.41 -19.50 7.01
C LYS A 10 0.69 -18.90 8.37
N ASP A 11 -0.03 -17.82 8.69
CA ASP A 11 0.10 -17.08 9.95
C ASP A 11 1.56 -16.73 10.27
N ALA A 12 2.34 -16.40 9.25
CA ALA A 12 3.73 -16.04 9.40
C ALA A 12 3.85 -14.61 9.92
N ASP A 13 4.80 -14.37 10.82
CA ASP A 13 5.05 -13.04 11.38
C ASP A 13 5.91 -12.21 10.44
N ILE A 14 5.36 -11.09 9.96
CA ILE A 14 6.00 -10.19 8.99
C ILE A 14 7.41 -9.77 9.43
N THR A 15 7.65 -9.57 10.73
CA THR A 15 8.95 -9.13 11.26
C THR A 15 10.10 -10.06 10.89
N HIS A 16 9.82 -11.35 10.69
CA HIS A 16 10.82 -12.35 10.32
C HIS A 16 11.04 -12.41 8.80
N PHE A 17 10.16 -11.81 8.00
CA PHE A 17 10.11 -11.99 6.54
C PHE A 17 10.41 -10.73 5.72
N GLN A 18 10.45 -9.55 6.33
CA GLN A 18 10.70 -8.26 5.64
C GLN A 18 11.97 -8.25 4.76
N HIS A 19 13.01 -9.00 5.15
CA HIS A 19 14.26 -9.04 4.39
C HIS A 19 14.22 -9.92 3.13
N TYR A 20 13.21 -10.79 2.99
CA TYR A 20 13.16 -11.80 1.94
C TYR A 20 12.28 -11.41 0.74
N PHE A 21 11.46 -10.36 0.89
CA PHE A 21 10.53 -9.92 -0.16
C PHE A 21 10.79 -8.45 -0.50
N ALA A 22 11.67 -8.21 -1.48
CA ALA A 22 12.06 -6.87 -1.91
C ALA A 22 10.85 -6.03 -2.37
N GLU A 23 9.83 -6.69 -2.89
CA GLU A 23 8.60 -6.12 -3.42
C GLU A 23 7.63 -5.66 -2.31
N THR A 24 7.88 -6.08 -1.07
CA THR A 24 7.18 -5.55 0.12
C THR A 24 7.80 -4.26 0.65
N LYS A 25 9.00 -3.90 0.18
CA LYS A 25 9.73 -2.71 0.62
C LYS A 25 8.91 -1.42 0.48
N PRO A 26 8.19 -1.15 -0.64
CA PRO A 26 7.40 0.08 -0.78
C PRO A 26 6.28 0.22 0.26
N PHE A 27 5.83 -0.87 0.88
CA PHE A 27 4.81 -0.84 1.93
C PHE A 27 5.40 -0.57 3.32
N ASN A 28 6.71 -0.78 3.49
CA ASN A 28 7.44 -0.56 4.75
C ASN A 28 6.68 -1.13 5.97
N LEU A 29 6.44 -2.43 5.91
CA LEU A 29 5.70 -3.17 6.93
C LEU A 29 6.53 -3.23 8.22
N LYS A 30 5.92 -3.11 9.40
CA LYS A 30 6.65 -3.21 10.68
C LYS A 30 6.29 -4.41 11.54
N LYS A 31 5.02 -4.78 11.59
CA LYS A 31 4.50 -5.89 12.40
C LYS A 31 3.28 -6.48 11.72
N GLY A 32 2.83 -7.64 12.21
CA GLY A 32 1.58 -8.27 11.81
C GLY A 32 1.78 -9.68 11.29
N LEU A 33 0.69 -10.30 10.88
CA LEU A 33 0.68 -11.67 10.36
C LEU A 33 0.34 -11.67 8.88
N PHE A 34 0.92 -12.61 8.13
CA PHE A 34 0.61 -12.80 6.73
C PHE A 34 0.52 -14.28 6.34
N ASP A 35 -0.32 -14.51 5.33
CA ASP A 35 -0.35 -15.72 4.52
C ASP A 35 0.28 -15.38 3.17
N LEU A 36 1.07 -16.29 2.62
CA LEU A 36 1.70 -16.15 1.32
C LEU A 36 1.59 -17.45 0.54
N SER A 37 1.24 -17.33 -0.73
CA SER A 37 1.37 -18.40 -1.73
C SER A 37 2.22 -17.85 -2.88
N LEU A 38 3.38 -18.44 -3.10
CA LEU A 38 4.34 -18.02 -4.12
C LEU A 38 4.67 -19.21 -5.02
N HIS A 39 4.50 -19.00 -6.33
CA HIS A 39 4.93 -19.94 -7.35
C HIS A 39 6.16 -19.38 -8.06
N LEU A 40 7.21 -20.19 -8.17
CA LEU A 40 8.40 -19.92 -8.96
C LEU A 40 8.51 -20.97 -10.06
N ALA A 41 8.72 -20.55 -11.30
CA ALA A 41 8.97 -21.44 -12.42
C ALA A 41 10.04 -20.89 -13.35
N ASN A 42 10.75 -21.78 -14.04
CA ASN A 42 11.62 -21.37 -15.13
C ASN A 42 10.78 -21.00 -16.36
N ASP A 43 11.07 -19.86 -16.99
CA ASP A 43 10.52 -19.51 -18.29
C ASP A 43 11.10 -20.45 -19.37
N PRO A 44 10.29 -21.30 -20.01
CA PRO A 44 10.77 -22.21 -21.05
C PRO A 44 11.06 -21.51 -22.39
N ASP A 45 10.50 -20.32 -22.61
CA ASP A 45 10.58 -19.57 -23.87
C ASP A 45 11.79 -18.62 -23.90
N THR A 46 12.43 -18.37 -22.76
CA THR A 46 13.64 -17.54 -22.69
C THR A 46 14.92 -18.36 -22.70
N THR A 47 15.89 -17.93 -23.50
CA THR A 47 17.21 -18.59 -23.59
C THR A 47 18.12 -18.34 -22.38
N LYS A 48 17.68 -17.50 -21.43
CA LYS A 48 18.49 -17.02 -20.30
C LYS A 48 18.08 -17.56 -18.93
N GLY A 49 17.09 -18.45 -18.85
CA GLY A 49 16.63 -18.99 -17.56
C GLY A 49 16.00 -17.91 -16.68
N GLU A 50 15.16 -17.07 -17.27
CA GLU A 50 14.37 -16.11 -16.51
C GLU A 50 13.41 -16.87 -15.59
N ILE A 51 13.25 -16.38 -14.35
CA ILE A 51 12.35 -16.98 -13.37
C ILE A 51 11.02 -16.22 -13.47
N ILE A 52 9.96 -16.93 -13.86
CA ILE A 52 8.59 -16.45 -13.72
C ILE A 52 8.21 -16.67 -12.27
N TRP A 53 7.67 -15.63 -11.64
CA TRP A 53 7.13 -15.74 -10.31
C TRP A 53 5.80 -14.99 -10.23
N TYR A 54 4.88 -15.57 -9.49
CA TYR A 54 3.57 -14.98 -9.21
C TYR A 54 3.01 -15.56 -7.92
N GLY A 55 2.07 -14.84 -7.33
CA GLY A 55 1.51 -15.27 -6.06
C GLY A 55 0.43 -14.36 -5.55
N GLN A 56 0.04 -14.67 -4.32
CA GLN A 56 -0.91 -13.89 -3.55
C GLN A 56 -0.44 -13.83 -2.10
N ALA A 57 -0.67 -12.70 -1.46
CA ALA A 57 -0.47 -12.53 -0.04
C ALA A 57 -1.72 -11.89 0.59
N SER A 58 -2.02 -12.28 1.82
CA SER A 58 -2.99 -11.58 2.65
C SER A 58 -2.38 -11.32 4.00
N ALA A 59 -2.67 -10.17 4.58
CA ALA A 59 -2.10 -9.78 5.86
C ALA A 59 -3.19 -9.24 6.79
N ARG A 60 -2.93 -9.37 8.10
CA ARG A 60 -3.82 -8.92 9.16
C ARG A 60 -3.05 -8.31 10.32
N ASP A 61 -3.69 -7.33 10.96
CA ASP A 61 -3.12 -6.57 12.08
C ASP A 61 -1.73 -5.99 11.77
N VAL A 62 -1.59 -5.42 10.58
CA VAL A 62 -0.32 -4.91 10.05
C VAL A 62 -0.19 -3.42 10.30
N ASP A 63 0.98 -2.98 10.76
CA ASP A 63 1.35 -1.57 10.70
C ASP A 63 2.19 -1.34 9.43
N LEU A 64 1.75 -0.44 8.57
CA LEU A 64 2.40 -0.10 7.30
C LEU A 64 2.66 1.39 7.16
N PHE A 65 3.80 1.71 6.56
CA PHE A 65 4.32 3.07 6.38
C PHE A 65 4.68 3.30 4.90
N PRO A 66 3.72 3.17 3.97
CA PRO A 66 3.99 3.11 2.54
C PRO A 66 4.75 4.33 2.05
N ASP A 67 5.89 4.09 1.39
CA ASP A 67 6.76 5.15 0.87
C ASP A 67 6.03 5.99 -0.20
N PHE A 68 5.18 5.34 -1.01
CA PHE A 68 4.34 5.97 -2.03
C PHE A 68 3.19 6.83 -1.47
N LEU A 69 2.95 6.78 -0.16
CA LEU A 69 2.08 7.72 0.58
C LEU A 69 2.90 8.56 1.57
N ASN A 70 4.17 8.82 1.26
CA ASN A 70 5.08 9.63 2.06
C ASN A 70 5.22 9.14 3.51
N GLY A 71 5.23 7.81 3.71
CA GLY A 71 5.40 7.18 5.01
C GLY A 71 4.19 7.35 5.95
N MET A 72 3.00 7.64 5.40
CA MET A 72 1.76 7.70 6.18
C MET A 72 1.57 6.44 7.02
N GLU A 73 1.42 6.59 8.33
CA GLU A 73 1.22 5.47 9.24
C GLU A 73 -0.22 4.94 9.16
N LEU A 74 -0.38 3.73 8.63
CA LEU A 74 -1.64 3.00 8.64
C LEU A 74 -1.51 1.81 9.60
N ASN A 75 -2.32 1.83 10.65
CA ASN A 75 -2.31 0.85 11.72
C ASN A 75 -3.43 -0.18 11.57
N GLN A 76 -3.22 -1.36 12.14
CA GLN A 76 -4.21 -2.46 12.16
C GLN A 76 -4.74 -2.81 10.77
N ALA A 77 -3.87 -2.74 9.78
CA ALA A 77 -4.25 -2.93 8.41
C ALA A 77 -4.49 -4.41 8.10
N GLU A 78 -5.49 -4.63 7.26
CA GLU A 78 -5.87 -5.93 6.73
C GLU A 78 -6.08 -5.79 5.23
N GLY A 79 -5.55 -6.74 4.46
CA GLY A 79 -5.71 -6.66 3.02
C GLY A 79 -5.14 -7.87 2.31
N SER A 80 -5.36 -7.89 1.00
CA SER A 80 -4.82 -8.91 0.11
C SER A 80 -4.26 -8.27 -1.15
N VAL A 81 -3.20 -8.89 -1.63
CA VAL A 81 -2.54 -8.54 -2.88
C VAL A 81 -2.36 -9.78 -3.74
N THR A 82 -2.43 -9.59 -5.05
CA THR A 82 -1.88 -10.52 -6.03
C THR A 82 -0.69 -9.85 -6.68
N PHE A 83 0.33 -10.62 -7.03
CA PHE A 83 1.55 -10.07 -7.61
C PHE A 83 2.18 -11.02 -8.60
N ASP A 84 2.98 -10.48 -9.49
CA ASP A 84 3.90 -11.19 -10.37
C ASP A 84 5.21 -10.42 -10.53
N SER A 85 6.04 -10.84 -11.49
CA SER A 85 7.32 -10.21 -11.79
C SER A 85 7.26 -8.76 -12.27
N LYS A 86 6.07 -8.23 -12.53
CA LYS A 86 5.83 -6.92 -13.15
C LYS A 86 5.00 -6.01 -12.29
N GLU A 87 4.04 -6.54 -11.55
CA GLU A 87 3.09 -5.73 -10.80
C GLU A 87 2.58 -6.37 -9.51
N THR A 88 2.10 -5.52 -8.61
CA THR A 88 1.33 -5.90 -7.43
C THR A 88 -0.02 -5.19 -7.49
N ILE A 89 -1.11 -5.96 -7.43
CA ILE A 89 -2.49 -5.45 -7.39
C ILE A 89 -3.00 -5.54 -5.96
N ILE A 90 -3.41 -4.39 -5.42
CA ILE A 90 -4.04 -4.26 -4.12
C ILE A 90 -5.55 -4.25 -4.32
N GLU A 91 -6.18 -5.40 -4.14
CA GLU A 91 -7.63 -5.58 -4.29
C GLU A 91 -8.42 -4.71 -3.30
N LYS A 92 -7.97 -4.75 -2.05
CA LYS A 92 -8.46 -3.94 -0.94
C LYS A 92 -7.49 -4.09 0.23
N CYS A 93 -7.04 -2.97 0.75
CA CYS A 93 -6.41 -2.86 2.06
C CYS A 93 -7.26 -1.91 2.91
N THR A 94 -7.58 -2.29 4.13
CA THR A 94 -8.29 -1.45 5.10
C THR A 94 -7.42 -1.27 6.32
N GLY A 95 -7.36 -0.08 6.89
CA GLY A 95 -6.63 0.19 8.12
C GLY A 95 -7.10 1.48 8.77
N LEU A 96 -6.30 1.98 9.71
CA LEU A 96 -6.58 3.22 10.43
C LEU A 96 -5.46 4.24 10.23
N TYR A 97 -5.80 5.42 9.70
CA TYR A 97 -4.93 6.60 9.73
C TYR A 97 -5.42 7.54 10.83
N LYS A 98 -4.60 7.80 11.86
CA LYS A 98 -4.98 8.63 13.02
C LYS A 98 -6.33 8.23 13.67
N ASN A 99 -6.67 6.94 13.64
CA ASN A 99 -7.95 6.33 14.07
C ASN A 99 -9.16 6.54 13.15
N SER A 100 -8.97 7.20 12.01
CA SER A 100 -9.98 7.30 10.97
C SER A 100 -9.88 6.09 10.02
N PRO A 101 -11.00 5.46 9.60
CA PRO A 101 -11.00 4.35 8.65
C PRO A 101 -10.35 4.74 7.34
N PHE A 102 -9.49 3.88 6.81
CA PHE A 102 -8.75 4.14 5.58
C PHE A 102 -8.81 2.91 4.69
N ILE A 103 -9.14 3.10 3.42
CA ILE A 103 -9.27 2.05 2.42
C ILE A 103 -8.36 2.39 1.25
N LEU A 104 -7.52 1.45 0.87
CA LEU A 104 -6.56 1.56 -0.21
C LEU A 104 -6.82 0.47 -1.26
N LYS A 105 -6.77 0.87 -2.53
CA LYS A 105 -6.80 -0.01 -3.69
C LYS A 105 -5.87 0.53 -4.75
N GLY A 106 -5.33 -0.32 -5.59
CA GLY A 106 -4.50 0.16 -6.70
C GLY A 106 -3.49 -0.84 -7.20
N ILE A 107 -2.58 -0.36 -8.02
CA ILE A 107 -1.57 -1.17 -8.69
C ILE A 107 -0.21 -0.52 -8.46
N LEU A 108 0.79 -1.36 -8.16
CA LEU A 108 2.21 -1.01 -8.17
C LEU A 108 2.85 -1.73 -9.35
N THR A 109 3.66 -1.04 -10.14
CA THR A 109 4.34 -1.59 -11.31
C THR A 109 5.85 -1.43 -11.15
N TYR A 110 6.60 -2.47 -11.49
CA TYR A 110 8.06 -2.56 -11.30
C TYR A 110 8.84 -2.65 -12.62
N ILE A 111 8.16 -2.55 -13.77
CA ILE A 111 8.80 -2.60 -15.09
C ILE A 111 9.49 -1.26 -15.36
N ASP A 112 10.79 -1.33 -15.67
CA ASP A 112 11.69 -0.20 -15.90
C ASP A 112 11.91 0.67 -14.65
N ASP A 113 10.87 1.38 -14.21
CA ASP A 113 10.86 2.23 -13.01
C ASP A 113 9.66 1.88 -12.12
N PHE A 114 9.81 2.10 -10.81
CA PHE A 114 8.71 1.91 -9.87
C PHE A 114 7.62 2.97 -10.12
N ASN A 115 6.42 2.51 -10.48
CA ASN A 115 5.25 3.33 -10.72
C ASN A 115 4.08 2.83 -9.90
N TYR A 116 3.13 3.72 -9.62
CA TYR A 116 1.95 3.37 -8.84
C TYR A 116 0.73 4.18 -9.27
N ASP A 117 -0.44 3.57 -9.08
CA ASP A 117 -1.75 4.20 -9.19
C ASP A 117 -2.60 3.67 -8.03
N ILE A 118 -2.79 4.51 -7.03
CA ILE A 118 -3.41 4.16 -5.75
C ILE A 118 -4.60 5.07 -5.49
N ARG A 119 -5.77 4.45 -5.33
CA ARG A 119 -6.95 5.11 -4.80
C ARG A 119 -7.07 4.90 -3.31
N VAL A 120 -7.31 6.00 -2.62
CA VAL A 120 -7.58 6.06 -1.21
C VAL A 120 -8.99 6.59 -0.97
N ASN A 121 -9.71 5.92 -0.08
CA ASN A 121 -10.96 6.41 0.49
C ASN A 121 -10.91 6.36 2.01
N SER A 122 -11.47 7.37 2.66
CA SER A 122 -11.68 7.40 4.10
C SER A 122 -13.05 7.99 4.36
N ASP A 123 -13.98 7.12 4.77
CA ASP A 123 -15.30 7.53 5.21
C ASP A 123 -15.20 8.03 6.65
N ASP A 124 -15.99 9.05 6.99
CA ASP A 124 -16.08 9.55 8.36
C ASP A 124 -14.76 10.11 8.92
N PHE A 125 -13.87 10.55 8.02
CA PHE A 125 -12.55 11.08 8.32
C PHE A 125 -12.64 12.30 9.24
N ASN A 126 -11.93 12.26 10.36
CA ASN A 126 -11.96 13.34 11.34
C ASN A 126 -11.18 14.56 10.82
N LEU A 127 -11.86 15.69 10.65
CA LEU A 127 -11.25 16.90 10.09
C LEU A 127 -10.10 17.44 10.96
N SER A 128 -10.07 17.14 12.26
CA SER A 128 -8.94 17.53 13.12
C SER A 128 -7.63 16.85 12.69
N ASP A 129 -7.70 15.71 12.02
CA ASP A 129 -6.53 14.98 11.55
C ASP A 129 -5.83 15.69 10.37
N LEU A 130 -6.54 16.60 9.70
CA LEU A 130 -6.02 17.51 8.65
C LEU A 130 -5.51 18.84 9.20
N GLU A 131 -5.74 19.15 10.47
CA GLU A 131 -5.50 20.50 11.00
C GLU A 131 -4.05 20.95 10.77
N ASP A 132 -3.09 20.05 10.99
CA ASP A 132 -1.67 20.33 10.77
C ASP A 132 -1.36 20.60 9.28
N GLY A 133 -1.89 19.79 8.36
CA GLY A 133 -1.71 20.01 6.92
C GLY A 133 -2.41 21.27 6.41
N LEU A 134 -3.59 21.59 6.94
CA LEU A 134 -4.31 22.82 6.59
C LEU A 134 -3.58 24.07 7.09
N LYS A 135 -2.93 24.01 8.26
CA LYS A 135 -2.11 25.12 8.79
C LYS A 135 -0.93 25.46 7.88
N GLU A 136 -0.31 24.48 7.25
CA GLU A 136 0.83 24.72 6.34
C GLU A 136 0.43 25.51 5.08
N HIS A 137 -0.84 25.41 4.65
CA HIS A 137 -1.34 26.05 3.45
C HIS A 137 -2.21 27.28 3.69
N MET A 138 -2.59 27.56 4.94
CA MET A 138 -3.42 28.71 5.30
C MET A 138 -2.67 29.69 6.20
N SER A 139 -2.38 30.88 5.67
CA SER A 139 -1.89 32.02 6.47
C SER A 139 -3.02 32.57 7.35
N LEU A 140 -3.28 31.93 8.49
CA LEU A 140 -4.35 32.34 9.39
C LEU A 140 -3.81 33.20 10.52
N SER A 141 -4.52 34.30 10.80
CA SER A 141 -4.25 35.19 11.93
C SER A 141 -4.86 34.68 13.25
N GLN A 142 -5.61 33.58 13.22
CA GLN A 142 -6.29 32.94 14.35
C GLN A 142 -6.08 31.43 14.32
N GLU A 143 -6.26 30.78 15.48
CA GLU A 143 -6.12 29.33 15.64
C GLU A 143 -7.20 28.60 14.80
N LEU A 144 -6.78 27.80 13.82
CA LEU A 144 -7.67 27.01 12.97
C LEU A 144 -8.34 25.92 13.82
N GLN A 145 -9.67 25.84 13.79
CA GLN A 145 -10.41 24.73 14.39
C GLN A 145 -11.05 23.89 13.30
N ALA A 146 -10.42 22.77 12.94
CA ALA A 146 -10.98 21.78 12.02
C ALA A 146 -11.75 20.73 12.83
N LYS A 147 -13.08 20.90 12.94
CA LYS A 147 -13.96 20.00 13.69
C LYS A 147 -15.02 19.41 12.79
N GLY A 148 -15.38 18.16 13.05
CA GLY A 148 -16.39 17.43 12.29
C GLY A 148 -15.81 16.24 11.54
N LYS A 149 -16.63 15.64 10.69
CA LYS A 149 -16.26 14.50 9.85
C LYS A 149 -16.47 14.85 8.38
N SER A 150 -15.73 14.18 7.51
CA SER A 150 -15.86 14.32 6.06
C SER A 150 -15.46 13.01 5.38
N ASN A 151 -15.91 12.81 4.15
CA ASN A 151 -15.40 11.73 3.32
C ASN A 151 -14.26 12.25 2.47
N LEU A 152 -13.11 11.58 2.57
CA LEU A 152 -11.92 11.87 1.80
C LEU A 152 -11.77 10.81 0.71
N SER A 153 -11.62 11.24 -0.54
CA SER A 153 -11.31 10.37 -1.67
C SER A 153 -10.21 10.99 -2.48
N PHE A 154 -9.10 10.29 -2.69
CA PHE A 154 -8.03 10.78 -3.56
C PHE A 154 -7.34 9.64 -4.29
N GLU A 155 -6.76 9.97 -5.43
CA GLU A 155 -5.94 9.12 -6.26
C GLU A 155 -4.53 9.70 -6.29
N VAL A 156 -3.55 8.84 -6.03
CA VAL A 156 -2.13 9.17 -6.14
C VAL A 156 -1.54 8.29 -7.21
N SER A 157 -0.99 8.90 -8.24
CA SER A 157 -0.27 8.20 -9.30
C SER A 157 1.07 8.84 -9.59
N GLY A 158 2.07 8.05 -9.95
CA GLY A 158 3.41 8.56 -10.22
C GLY A 158 4.52 7.53 -10.16
N SER A 159 5.75 8.04 -10.12
CA SER A 159 7.00 7.32 -9.88
C SER A 159 7.73 7.87 -8.66
N GLU A 160 8.85 7.24 -8.24
CA GLU A 160 9.63 7.67 -7.05
C GLU A 160 10.00 9.16 -7.04
N GLU A 161 10.16 9.79 -8.21
CA GLU A 161 10.59 11.20 -8.32
C GLU A 161 9.48 12.18 -8.74
N ILE A 162 8.38 11.69 -9.32
CA ILE A 162 7.30 12.53 -9.87
C ILE A 162 5.95 11.90 -9.55
N PHE A 163 5.18 12.53 -8.66
CA PHE A 163 3.83 12.08 -8.33
C PHE A 163 2.78 13.18 -8.52
N GLN A 164 1.55 12.75 -8.76
CA GLN A 164 0.36 13.59 -8.87
C GLN A 164 -0.68 13.08 -7.89
N VAL A 165 -1.38 14.03 -7.26
CA VAL A 165 -2.51 13.75 -6.36
C VAL A 165 -3.72 14.47 -6.90
N GLN A 166 -4.82 13.75 -7.07
CA GLN A 166 -6.13 14.33 -7.35
C GLN A 166 -7.12 13.81 -6.32
N GLY A 167 -7.86 14.71 -5.66
CA GLY A 167 -8.80 14.29 -4.63
C GLY A 167 -9.91 15.27 -4.37
N GLU A 168 -10.91 14.78 -3.64
CA GLU A 168 -12.10 15.50 -3.23
C GLU A 168 -12.32 15.27 -1.73
N LEU A 169 -12.77 16.34 -1.06
CA LEU A 169 -13.20 16.32 0.33
C LEU A 169 -14.70 16.67 0.33
N LEU A 170 -15.53 15.71 0.73
CA LEU A 170 -16.98 15.86 0.74
C LEU A 170 -17.47 15.96 2.19
N THR A 171 -18.09 17.08 2.54
CA THR A 171 -18.77 17.27 3.82
C THR A 171 -20.25 16.99 3.64
N GLU A 172 -20.87 16.28 4.58
CA GLU A 172 -22.34 16.18 4.65
C GLU A 172 -22.99 17.52 5.05
#